data_AF-A0A919LGP8-F1
#
_entry.id   AF-A0A919LGP8-F1
#
_cell.length_a   1.000
_cell.length_b   1.000
_cell.length_c   1.000
_cell.angle_alpha   90.00
_cell.angle_beta   90.00
_cell.angle_gamma   90.00
#
_symmetry.space_group_name_H-M   'P 1'
#
loop_
_entity.id
_entity.type
_entity.pdbx_description
1 polymer ?
#
loop_
_entity_poly.entity_id
_entity_poly.type
_entity_poly.pdbx_seq_one_letter_code
_entity_poly.pdbx_strand_id
1 'polypeptide(L)'
;MANDKVDAGIASPGNPDAWRIAELEREVRELRRTNKALRRCVARDLELELDPENAVGGRAAAGSGMANGMRDGLRDGVTQGVTKNLENAGRNDPPAASRRAEPRAMVAFRALGPIEAVVGDRLVDLGAPKQRALLALLVSRVGRPVTFDVIVEELWTGRPPPSAVASVQAYIANLRRALEPGRTPRTQPTVLRTYGRGYLLDSRVVEVDVERFSERAVAGWKALDRGDPQGAVREFEGGLALWRGSAYAEVADTVYVRPDVARLEELRLSVVEGRCAALLAAGAHEIAVAELEAFVQDHPLREYGCELLSLALYRAGRQADALAVLRTNQRRLAEELGIDPRLALQLLEKQILNQAPSLDWQPHARVAVKPARRAATVSDQRGLHWGGALRQPPHHGVLPRGDFLRPRLPAEL
;
A
#
# COMPACT_ATOMS: atom_id res chain seq x y z
N MET A 1 -62.53 43.78 7.03
CA MET A 1 -61.37 44.60 6.64
C MET A 1 -60.47 44.68 7.87
N ALA A 2 -59.66 43.66 8.13
CA ALA A 2 -58.37 43.32 7.50
C ALA A 2 -57.24 43.92 8.35
N ASN A 3 -56.72 43.08 9.26
CA ASN A 3 -55.50 43.28 10.02
C ASN A 3 -54.51 42.29 9.43
N ASP A 4 -53.51 42.79 8.69
CA ASP A 4 -52.65 41.96 7.86
C ASP A 4 -51.41 41.48 8.61
N LYS A 5 -51.13 40.19 8.42
CA LYS A 5 -50.16 39.39 9.16
C LYS A 5 -48.74 39.57 8.63
N VAL A 6 -47.82 39.43 9.56
CA VAL A 6 -46.37 39.33 9.42
C VAL A 6 -46.00 38.06 8.66
N ASP A 7 -45.28 38.20 7.54
CA ASP A 7 -44.45 37.14 6.94
C ASP A 7 -43.00 37.66 6.83
N ALA A 8 -42.17 37.25 7.77
CA ALA A 8 -40.72 37.36 7.67
C ALA A 8 -40.14 35.93 7.67
N GLY A 9 -39.67 35.50 6.49
CA GLY A 9 -39.08 34.20 6.26
C GLY A 9 -37.90 33.93 7.18
N ILE A 10 -38.01 32.85 7.95
CA ILE A 10 -36.91 32.28 8.73
C ILE A 10 -35.93 31.64 7.75
N ALA A 11 -34.74 32.23 7.63
CA ALA A 11 -33.58 31.58 7.05
C ALA A 11 -33.22 30.34 7.89
N SER A 12 -33.14 29.18 7.24
CA SER A 12 -32.74 27.90 7.82
C SER A 12 -31.32 27.99 8.39
N PRO A 13 -31.04 27.54 9.65
CA PRO A 13 -29.69 27.53 10.18
C PRO A 13 -28.89 26.37 9.55
N GLY A 14 -27.69 26.69 9.06
CA GLY A 14 -26.75 25.73 8.50
C GLY A 14 -26.43 24.57 9.45
N ASN A 15 -26.29 23.37 8.86
CA ASN A 15 -26.00 22.11 9.52
C ASN A 15 -24.83 22.22 10.54
N PRO A 16 -25.09 22.14 11.86
CA PRO A 16 -24.08 22.26 12.89
C PRO A 16 -23.15 21.03 13.02
N ASP A 17 -23.34 19.98 12.21
CA ASP A 17 -22.52 18.75 12.24
C ASP A 17 -21.50 18.66 11.09
N ALA A 18 -21.62 19.52 10.08
CA ALA A 18 -20.74 19.52 8.91
C ALA A 18 -19.28 19.87 9.28
N TRP A 19 -19.08 20.74 10.27
CA TRP A 19 -17.75 21.09 10.75
C TRP A 19 -17.11 19.96 11.58
N ARG A 20 -17.92 19.14 12.28
CA ARG A 20 -17.43 18.06 13.15
C ARG A 20 -17.00 16.82 12.37
N ILE A 21 -17.70 16.48 11.29
CA ILE A 21 -17.33 15.40 10.36
C ILE A 21 -16.06 15.77 9.59
N ALA A 22 -15.96 17.03 9.12
CA ALA A 22 -14.76 17.52 8.45
C ALA A 22 -13.51 17.50 9.35
N GLU A 23 -13.70 17.66 10.67
CA GLU A 23 -12.62 17.63 11.67
C GLU A 23 -12.13 16.21 11.98
N LEU A 24 -13.04 15.25 12.18
CA LEU A 24 -12.67 13.84 12.39
C LEU A 24 -11.98 13.23 11.16
N GLU A 25 -12.45 13.56 9.96
CA GLU A 25 -11.76 13.16 8.74
C GLU A 25 -10.38 13.84 8.59
N ARG A 26 -10.20 15.05 9.13
CA ARG A 26 -8.91 15.76 9.16
C ARG A 26 -7.93 15.03 10.09
N GLU A 27 -8.36 14.65 11.29
CA GLU A 27 -7.55 13.89 12.26
C GLU A 27 -7.17 12.49 11.73
N VAL A 28 -8.09 11.75 11.11
CA VAL A 28 -7.79 10.44 10.52
C VAL A 28 -6.83 10.56 9.33
N ARG A 29 -6.97 11.60 8.50
CA ARG A 29 -6.01 11.89 7.43
C ARG A 29 -4.64 12.28 7.97
N GLU A 30 -4.58 12.96 9.11
CA GLU A 30 -3.34 13.35 9.78
C GLU A 30 -2.62 12.14 10.39
N LEU A 31 -3.34 11.25 11.07
CA LEU A 31 -2.82 9.97 11.60
C LEU A 31 -2.31 9.03 10.48
N ARG A 32 -3.01 8.97 9.34
CA ARG A 32 -2.54 8.20 8.16
C ARG A 32 -1.31 8.84 7.51
N ARG A 33 -1.19 10.18 7.53
CA ARG A 33 -0.02 10.93 7.02
C ARG A 33 1.21 10.73 7.91
N THR A 34 1.07 10.78 9.24
CA THR A 34 2.16 10.50 10.18
C THR A 34 2.61 9.05 10.11
N ASN A 35 1.70 8.07 9.99
CA ASN A 35 2.08 6.67 9.76
C ASN A 35 2.83 6.47 8.42
N LYS A 36 2.44 7.17 7.35
CA LYS A 36 3.16 7.16 6.08
C LYS A 36 4.50 7.92 6.14
N ALA A 37 4.64 8.92 7.01
CA ALA A 37 5.91 9.60 7.26
C ALA A 37 6.87 8.73 8.07
N LEU A 38 6.38 8.05 9.11
CA LEU A 38 7.15 7.07 9.90
C LEU A 38 7.65 5.91 9.04
N ARG A 39 6.81 5.35 8.17
CA ARG A 39 7.23 4.32 7.20
C ARG A 39 8.28 4.83 6.21
N ARG A 40 8.27 6.12 5.85
CA ARG A 40 9.27 6.73 4.97
C ARG A 40 10.57 7.12 5.69
N CYS A 41 10.52 7.46 6.98
CA CYS A 41 11.72 7.68 7.79
C CYS A 41 12.43 6.35 8.05
N VAL A 42 11.69 5.30 8.43
CA VAL A 42 12.24 3.94 8.61
C VAL A 42 12.80 3.38 7.30
N ALA A 43 12.16 3.65 6.14
CA ALA A 43 12.72 3.28 4.84
C ALA A 43 13.99 4.08 4.47
N ARG A 44 14.11 5.34 4.92
CA ARG A 44 15.31 6.17 4.71
C ARG A 44 16.48 5.74 5.60
N ASP A 45 16.21 5.32 6.83
CA ASP A 45 17.24 4.77 7.73
C ASP A 45 17.80 3.44 7.19
N LEU A 46 16.99 2.67 6.44
CA LEU A 46 17.43 1.48 5.70
C LEU A 46 18.24 1.79 4.43
N GLU A 47 18.09 2.98 3.85
CA GLU A 47 18.90 3.43 2.70
C GLU A 47 20.23 4.06 3.14
N LEU A 48 20.35 4.55 4.38
CA LEU A 48 21.57 5.17 4.91
C LEU A 48 22.59 4.18 5.49
N GLU A 49 22.24 2.91 5.72
CA GLU A 49 23.20 1.89 6.18
C GLU A 49 23.90 1.11 5.04
N LEU A 50 23.61 1.44 3.78
CA LEU A 50 24.25 0.82 2.61
C LEU A 50 25.36 1.70 2.01
N ASP A 51 26.32 2.14 2.83
CA ASP A 51 27.65 2.53 2.35
C ASP A 51 28.68 1.49 2.81
N PRO A 52 29.09 0.54 1.94
CA PRO A 52 30.06 -0.49 2.28
C PRO A 52 31.52 0.01 2.31
N GLU A 53 31.80 1.30 2.12
CA GLU A 53 33.18 1.79 1.97
C GLU A 53 33.91 2.21 3.27
N ASN A 54 33.26 2.25 4.43
CA ASN A 54 33.94 2.67 5.67
C ASN A 54 34.34 1.54 6.65
N ALA A 55 34.25 0.27 6.25
CA ALA A 55 34.57 -0.87 7.11
C ALA A 55 35.98 -1.48 6.90
N VAL A 56 36.93 -0.78 6.27
CA VAL A 56 38.34 -1.19 6.23
C VAL A 56 39.23 0.02 6.49
N GLY A 57 39.85 0.08 7.68
CA GLY A 57 40.77 1.17 7.98
C GLY A 57 41.39 1.16 9.37
N GLY A 58 41.87 0.01 9.86
CA GLY A 58 42.56 -0.11 11.15
C GLY A 58 44.01 -0.60 11.03
N ARG A 59 44.93 0.34 10.77
CA ARG A 59 46.39 0.37 11.08
C ARG A 59 47.34 -0.74 10.60
N ALA A 60 48.38 -0.33 9.84
CA ALA A 60 49.79 -0.41 10.23
C ALA A 60 50.69 0.42 9.29
N ALA A 61 51.81 0.88 9.83
CA ALA A 61 52.71 1.92 9.35
C ALA A 61 53.66 1.49 8.21
N ALA A 62 54.13 2.48 7.42
CA ALA A 62 55.55 2.87 7.28
C ALA A 62 55.83 3.60 5.95
N GLY A 63 56.64 4.66 6.02
CA GLY A 63 57.65 4.93 4.99
C GLY A 63 57.34 5.98 3.92
N SER A 64 57.84 7.19 4.16
CA SER A 64 58.49 8.12 3.23
C SER A 64 58.50 7.81 1.72
N GLY A 65 58.27 8.82 0.89
CA GLY A 65 58.84 8.81 -0.47
C GLY A 65 58.21 9.77 -1.48
N MET A 66 58.83 10.93 -1.60
CA MET A 66 58.77 11.95 -2.66
C MET A 66 58.38 11.55 -4.10
N ALA A 67 57.91 12.58 -4.81
CA ALA A 67 58.25 12.99 -6.18
C ALA A 67 57.17 12.82 -7.26
N ASN A 68 56.55 13.98 -7.51
CA ASN A 68 55.92 14.41 -8.75
C ASN A 68 56.93 14.37 -9.92
N GLY A 69 56.49 13.95 -11.11
CA GLY A 69 57.35 13.77 -12.28
C GLY A 69 56.57 13.70 -13.59
N MET A 70 56.10 14.86 -14.02
CA MET A 70 55.55 15.17 -15.34
C MET A 70 56.52 14.83 -16.48
N ARG A 71 56.03 14.24 -17.58
CA ARG A 71 56.48 14.39 -19.00
C ARG A 71 55.53 13.57 -19.89
N ASP A 72 54.72 14.11 -20.81
CA ASP A 72 54.98 14.95 -22.00
C ASP A 72 55.18 14.11 -23.30
N GLY A 73 54.56 14.58 -24.40
CA GLY A 73 54.69 14.08 -25.79
C GLY A 73 53.67 13.01 -26.20
N LEU A 74 52.53 13.29 -26.85
CA LEU A 74 52.25 13.97 -28.13
C LEU A 74 52.67 13.19 -29.39
N ARG A 75 51.73 13.16 -30.36
CA ARG A 75 51.79 12.88 -31.81
C ARG A 75 51.40 11.47 -32.26
N ASP A 76 50.74 11.26 -33.40
CA ASP A 76 50.02 12.09 -34.40
C ASP A 76 49.39 11.07 -35.38
N GLY A 77 48.40 11.48 -36.18
CA GLY A 77 48.03 10.78 -37.42
C GLY A 77 46.52 10.64 -37.66
N VAL A 78 45.80 11.64 -38.19
CA VAL A 78 45.64 11.93 -39.65
C VAL A 78 44.66 10.92 -40.30
N THR A 79 43.35 11.17 -40.35
CA THR A 79 42.51 11.95 -41.31
C THR A 79 42.05 11.21 -42.58
N GLN A 80 40.87 11.65 -43.06
CA GLN A 80 40.16 11.37 -44.33
C GLN A 80 39.20 10.17 -44.25
N GLY A 81 37.87 10.31 -44.32
CA GLY A 81 37.02 11.38 -44.82
C GLY A 81 36.66 11.14 -46.28
N VAL A 82 35.49 10.53 -46.54
CA VAL A 82 34.77 10.67 -47.82
C VAL A 82 33.27 10.65 -47.53
N THR A 83 32.64 11.76 -47.89
CA THR A 83 31.20 11.99 -47.98
C THR A 83 30.64 11.34 -49.25
N LYS A 84 29.42 10.80 -49.17
CA LYS A 84 28.47 10.82 -50.30
C LYS A 84 27.05 10.67 -49.78
N ASN A 85 26.29 11.75 -49.91
CA ASN A 85 24.84 11.77 -49.85
C ASN A 85 24.26 11.10 -51.10
N LEU A 86 23.18 10.35 -50.93
CA LEU A 86 22.04 10.40 -51.83
C LEU A 86 20.79 9.89 -51.11
N GLU A 87 19.74 10.67 -51.32
CA GLU A 87 18.41 10.62 -50.75
C GLU A 87 17.66 9.34 -51.17
N ASN A 88 16.76 8.81 -50.33
CA ASN A 88 15.30 8.88 -50.53
C ASN A 88 14.56 7.88 -49.60
N ALA A 89 13.40 8.33 -49.12
CA ALA A 89 12.20 7.58 -48.76
C ALA A 89 12.24 6.48 -47.67
N GLY A 90 11.44 6.70 -46.62
CA GLY A 90 10.85 5.61 -45.85
C GLY A 90 10.54 5.96 -44.41
N ARG A 91 9.26 6.24 -44.13
CA ARG A 91 8.67 6.31 -42.79
C ARG A 91 9.21 5.19 -41.89
N ASN A 92 9.69 5.55 -40.70
CA ASN A 92 9.63 4.70 -39.53
C ASN A 92 9.56 5.62 -38.30
N ASP A 93 8.33 5.89 -37.86
CA ASP A 93 8.08 6.31 -36.50
C ASP A 93 8.70 5.27 -35.55
N PRO A 94 9.45 5.66 -34.50
CA PRO A 94 9.89 4.71 -33.49
C PRO A 94 8.65 4.11 -32.82
N PRO A 95 8.50 2.77 -32.73
CA PRO A 95 7.36 2.21 -32.03
C PRO A 95 7.40 2.68 -30.59
N ALA A 96 6.25 3.18 -30.14
CA ALA A 96 5.96 3.57 -28.77
C ALA A 96 6.65 2.62 -27.81
N ALA A 97 7.44 3.19 -26.90
CA ALA A 97 8.10 2.49 -25.81
C ALA A 97 7.17 1.41 -25.28
N SER A 98 7.48 0.16 -25.63
CA SER A 98 6.91 -1.03 -25.02
C SER A 98 6.95 -0.77 -23.52
N ARG A 99 5.78 -0.76 -22.88
CA ARG A 99 5.67 -0.95 -21.44
C ARG A 99 6.65 -2.08 -21.14
N ARG A 100 7.77 -1.78 -20.49
CA ARG A 100 8.73 -2.81 -20.08
C ARG A 100 7.88 -3.85 -19.38
N ALA A 101 7.78 -5.05 -19.96
CA ALA A 101 7.12 -6.15 -19.29
C ALA A 101 7.73 -6.21 -17.91
N GLU A 102 6.94 -5.91 -16.88
CA GLU A 102 7.38 -6.05 -15.51
C GLU A 102 7.97 -7.47 -15.41
N PRO A 103 9.19 -7.64 -14.87
CA PRO A 103 9.78 -8.96 -14.79
C PRO A 103 8.80 -9.84 -14.00
N ARG A 104 8.12 -10.75 -14.72
CA ARG A 104 7.17 -11.67 -14.12
C ARG A 104 7.95 -12.45 -13.08
N ALA A 105 7.49 -12.41 -11.83
CA ALA A 105 8.15 -13.16 -10.77
C ALA A 105 8.31 -14.61 -11.19
N MET A 106 9.54 -15.10 -11.03
CA MET A 106 9.89 -16.46 -11.44
C MET A 106 9.35 -17.48 -10.42
N VAL A 107 9.21 -17.04 -9.17
CA VAL A 107 8.74 -17.85 -8.04
C VAL A 107 7.74 -17.05 -7.21
N ALA A 108 6.60 -17.66 -6.88
CA ALA A 108 5.65 -17.10 -5.93
C ALA A 108 5.67 -17.90 -4.63
N PHE A 109 5.76 -17.23 -3.49
CA PHE A 109 5.66 -17.82 -2.16
C PHE A 109 4.29 -17.52 -1.54
N ARG A 110 3.72 -18.54 -0.90
CA ARG A 110 2.52 -18.38 -0.09
C ARG A 110 2.87 -18.57 1.38
N ALA A 111 2.87 -17.49 2.13
CA ALA A 111 3.28 -17.42 3.52
C ALA A 111 2.14 -17.03 4.47
N LEU A 112 0.93 -16.73 3.98
CA LEU A 112 -0.26 -16.54 4.82
C LEU A 112 -0.87 -17.91 5.18
N GLY A 113 -0.13 -18.72 5.92
CA GLY A 113 -0.40 -20.13 6.19
C GLY A 113 0.90 -20.96 6.12
N PRO A 114 0.80 -22.29 6.06
CA PRO A 114 1.96 -23.15 5.81
C PRO A 114 2.69 -22.73 4.53
N ILE A 115 4.02 -22.63 4.61
CA ILE A 115 4.84 -22.16 3.50
C ILE A 115 4.68 -23.09 2.29
N GLU A 116 4.32 -22.49 1.16
CA GLU A 116 4.30 -23.09 -0.17
C GLU A 116 5.13 -22.23 -1.13
N ALA A 117 5.72 -22.87 -2.14
CA ALA A 117 6.34 -22.19 -3.26
C ALA A 117 5.73 -22.70 -4.57
N VAL A 118 5.50 -21.78 -5.49
CA VAL A 118 5.01 -22.04 -6.85
C VAL A 118 6.05 -21.54 -7.84
N VAL A 119 6.51 -22.42 -8.71
CA VAL A 119 7.45 -22.09 -9.80
C VAL A 119 6.71 -22.30 -11.13
N GLY A 120 6.54 -21.23 -11.90
CA GLY A 120 5.57 -21.22 -13.00
C GLY A 120 4.16 -21.43 -12.46
N ASP A 121 3.53 -22.56 -12.80
CA ASP A 121 2.19 -22.95 -12.34
C ASP A 121 2.21 -24.22 -11.47
N ARG A 122 3.38 -24.63 -10.95
CA ARG A 122 3.55 -25.88 -10.19
C ARG A 122 3.96 -25.63 -8.75
N LEU A 123 3.26 -26.29 -7.82
CA LEU A 123 3.68 -26.39 -6.43
C LEU A 123 5.00 -27.17 -6.32
N VAL A 124 5.91 -26.64 -5.53
CA VAL A 124 7.24 -27.23 -5.29
C VAL A 124 7.25 -28.02 -3.99
N ASP A 125 7.85 -29.21 -4.01
CA ASP A 125 8.16 -29.94 -2.79
C ASP A 125 9.33 -29.25 -2.07
N LEU A 126 9.01 -28.62 -0.94
CA LEU A 126 9.96 -27.88 -0.10
C LEU A 126 10.69 -28.79 0.89
N GLY A 127 10.41 -30.08 0.91
CA GLY A 127 11.08 -31.08 1.73
C GLY A 127 10.73 -31.02 3.22
N ALA A 128 11.69 -31.44 4.05
CA ALA A 128 11.49 -31.67 5.47
C ALA A 128 11.13 -30.40 6.28
N PRO A 129 10.50 -30.53 7.47
CA PRO A 129 10.05 -29.39 8.27
C PRO A 129 11.10 -28.30 8.54
N LYS A 130 12.36 -28.67 8.85
CA LYS A 130 13.44 -27.67 9.07
C LYS A 130 13.85 -26.93 7.79
N GLN A 131 13.76 -27.57 6.62
CA GLN A 131 14.00 -26.91 5.34
C GLN A 131 12.88 -25.92 5.01
N ARG A 132 11.62 -26.30 5.28
CA ARG A 132 10.45 -25.41 5.15
C ARG A 132 10.55 -24.21 6.10
N ALA A 133 10.93 -24.45 7.37
CA ALA A 133 11.14 -23.39 8.36
C ALA A 133 12.24 -22.40 7.93
N LEU A 134 13.37 -22.91 7.40
CA LEU A 134 14.41 -22.05 6.83
C LEU A 134 13.89 -21.18 5.70
N LEU A 135 13.10 -21.74 4.78
CA LEU A 135 12.51 -20.95 3.71
C LEU A 135 11.52 -19.92 4.26
N ALA A 136 10.63 -20.29 5.19
CA ALA A 136 9.68 -19.36 5.81
C ALA A 136 10.38 -18.17 6.50
N LEU A 137 11.49 -18.43 7.20
CA LEU A 137 12.34 -17.39 7.80
C LEU A 137 12.95 -16.45 6.75
N LEU A 138 13.40 -16.99 5.61
CA LEU A 138 13.92 -16.16 4.53
C LEU A 138 12.80 -15.37 3.83
N VAL A 139 11.61 -15.96 3.68
CA VAL A 139 10.44 -15.31 3.06
C VAL A 139 9.92 -14.17 3.93
N SER A 140 9.99 -14.28 5.26
CA SER A 140 9.63 -13.16 6.16
C SER A 140 10.57 -11.96 6.05
N ARG A 141 11.72 -12.13 5.39
CA ARG A 141 12.75 -11.11 5.14
C ARG A 141 13.10 -10.98 3.65
N VAL A 142 12.15 -11.17 2.74
CA VAL A 142 12.40 -10.97 1.30
C VAL A 142 13.10 -9.62 1.04
N GLY A 143 14.13 -9.65 0.19
CA GLY A 143 14.97 -8.49 -0.12
C GLY A 143 16.01 -8.13 0.95
N ARG A 144 16.02 -8.79 2.11
CA ARG A 144 16.99 -8.54 3.19
C ARG A 144 17.82 -9.80 3.50
N PRO A 145 19.13 -9.67 3.76
CA PRO A 145 19.95 -10.81 4.10
C PRO A 145 19.65 -11.30 5.53
N VAL A 146 19.54 -12.62 5.70
CA VAL A 146 19.46 -13.28 7.00
C VAL A 146 20.79 -14.00 7.26
N THR A 147 21.46 -13.66 8.36
CA THR A 147 22.77 -14.22 8.70
C THR A 147 22.66 -15.68 9.11
N PHE A 148 23.77 -16.40 8.96
CA PHE A 148 23.84 -17.78 9.42
C PHE A 148 23.48 -17.93 10.91
N ASP A 149 23.95 -17.04 11.78
CA ASP A 149 23.69 -17.11 13.22
C ASP A 149 22.19 -16.98 13.54
N VAL A 150 21.48 -16.07 12.85
CA VAL A 150 20.02 -15.94 12.98
C VAL A 150 19.31 -17.20 12.49
N ILE A 151 19.73 -17.75 11.33
CA ILE A 151 19.16 -19.00 10.82
C ILE A 151 19.32 -20.11 11.85
N VAL A 152 20.50 -20.25 12.44
CA VAL A 152 20.77 -21.29 13.43
C VAL A 152 19.96 -21.08 14.70
N GLU A 153 19.92 -19.86 15.22
CA GLU A 153 19.15 -19.49 16.41
C GLU A 153 17.67 -19.83 16.22
N GLU A 154 17.09 -19.45 15.08
CA GLU A 154 15.66 -19.60 14.80
C GLU A 154 15.28 -21.05 14.48
N LEU A 155 16.13 -21.79 13.76
CA LEU A 155 15.86 -23.18 13.43
C LEU A 155 16.00 -24.10 14.64
N TRP A 156 16.92 -23.83 15.56
CA TRP A 156 17.20 -24.72 16.69
C TRP A 156 16.96 -24.10 18.06
N THR A 157 16.33 -22.92 18.12
CA THR A 157 16.04 -22.19 19.38
C THR A 157 17.29 -22.09 20.27
N GLY A 158 18.40 -21.69 19.67
CA GLY A 158 19.71 -21.56 20.33
C GLY A 158 20.40 -22.87 20.74
N ARG A 159 19.86 -24.04 20.37
CA ARG A 159 20.45 -25.35 20.67
C ARG A 159 20.82 -26.13 19.41
N PRO A 160 21.77 -25.64 18.59
CA PRO A 160 22.13 -26.30 17.35
C PRO A 160 22.91 -27.60 17.57
N PRO A 161 22.69 -28.64 16.73
CA PRO A 161 23.58 -29.78 16.69
C PRO A 161 24.96 -29.38 16.12
N PRO A 162 26.02 -30.16 16.38
CA PRO A 162 27.35 -29.94 15.78
C PRO A 162 27.32 -29.88 14.24
N SER A 163 26.32 -30.54 13.61
CA SER A 163 26.09 -30.57 12.17
C SER A 163 25.25 -29.42 11.62
N ALA A 164 24.92 -28.39 12.41
CA ALA A 164 24.03 -27.30 11.99
C ALA A 164 24.52 -26.59 10.72
N VAL A 165 25.82 -26.31 10.62
CA VAL A 165 26.43 -25.69 9.42
C VAL A 165 26.18 -26.53 8.17
N ALA A 166 26.51 -27.82 8.23
CA ALA A 166 26.30 -28.75 7.12
C ALA A 166 24.80 -28.90 6.77
N SER A 167 23.94 -28.90 7.79
CA SER A 167 22.49 -29.01 7.63
C SER A 167 21.90 -27.80 6.90
N VAL A 168 22.26 -26.58 7.32
CA VAL A 168 21.82 -25.34 6.64
C VAL A 168 22.30 -25.34 5.19
N GLN A 169 23.57 -25.67 4.94
CA GLN A 169 24.11 -25.73 3.57
C GLN A 169 23.36 -26.74 2.70
N ALA A 170 23.02 -27.92 3.24
CA ALA A 170 22.23 -28.93 2.55
C ALA A 170 20.80 -28.43 2.26
N TYR A 171 20.13 -27.81 3.23
CA TYR A 171 18.80 -27.21 3.05
C TYR A 171 18.82 -26.13 1.97
N ILE A 172 19.80 -25.23 1.97
CA ILE A 172 19.96 -24.19 0.94
C ILE A 172 20.20 -24.81 -0.44
N ALA A 173 21.04 -25.85 -0.54
CA ALA A 173 21.31 -26.53 -1.80
C ALA A 173 20.05 -27.23 -2.35
N ASN A 174 19.26 -27.88 -1.47
CA ASN A 174 17.98 -28.49 -1.82
C ASN A 174 16.97 -27.44 -2.30
N LEU A 175 16.80 -26.35 -1.55
CA LEU A 175 15.88 -25.27 -1.90
C LEU A 175 16.26 -24.62 -3.23
N ARG A 176 17.55 -24.36 -3.49
CA ARG A 176 18.01 -23.84 -4.79
C ARG A 176 17.65 -24.75 -5.96
N ARG A 177 17.76 -26.07 -5.79
CA ARG A 177 17.34 -27.03 -6.82
C ARG A 177 15.82 -27.04 -7.02
N ALA A 178 15.07 -26.92 -5.93
CA ALA A 178 13.61 -26.95 -5.95
C ALA A 178 13.00 -25.67 -6.57
N LEU A 179 13.56 -24.50 -6.24
CA LEU A 179 13.08 -23.19 -6.69
C LEU A 179 13.57 -22.82 -8.10
N GLU A 180 14.70 -23.39 -8.55
CA GLU A 180 15.29 -23.13 -9.86
C GLU A 180 15.58 -24.44 -10.61
N PRO A 181 14.56 -25.25 -10.97
CA PRO A 181 14.75 -26.58 -11.55
C PRO A 181 15.40 -26.58 -12.94
N GLY A 182 15.25 -25.48 -13.69
CA GLY A 182 15.88 -25.28 -15.00
C GLY A 182 17.29 -24.67 -14.95
N ARG A 183 17.84 -24.42 -13.76
CA ARG A 183 19.14 -23.77 -13.61
C ARG A 183 20.26 -24.68 -14.12
N THR A 184 21.06 -24.18 -15.05
CA THR A 184 22.24 -24.88 -15.55
C THR A 184 23.23 -25.18 -14.42
N PRO A 185 23.88 -26.37 -14.44
CA PRO A 185 24.91 -26.70 -13.46
C PRO A 185 25.99 -25.61 -13.39
N ARG A 186 26.48 -25.33 -12.18
CA ARG A 186 27.57 -24.36 -11.90
C ARG A 186 27.25 -22.88 -12.19
N THR A 187 26.01 -22.54 -12.55
CA THR A 187 25.55 -21.13 -12.64
C THR A 187 25.14 -20.60 -11.28
N GLN A 188 25.28 -19.29 -11.03
CA GLN A 188 24.84 -18.72 -9.74
C GLN A 188 23.31 -18.80 -9.60
N PRO A 189 22.79 -19.09 -8.39
CA PRO A 189 21.34 -19.05 -8.12
C PRO A 189 20.85 -17.59 -8.16
N THR A 190 19.68 -17.35 -8.73
CA THR A 190 19.08 -16.01 -8.81
C THR A 190 18.02 -15.76 -7.74
N VAL A 191 17.32 -16.82 -7.29
CA VAL A 191 16.22 -16.69 -6.31
C VAL A 191 16.77 -16.62 -4.89
N LEU A 192 17.55 -17.63 -4.51
CA LEU A 192 18.13 -17.78 -3.17
C LEU A 192 19.64 -17.57 -3.21
N ARG A 193 20.07 -16.34 -2.99
CA ARG A 193 21.45 -15.89 -3.16
C ARG A 193 22.23 -16.00 -1.85
N THR A 194 23.52 -16.31 -1.96
CA THR A 194 24.45 -16.14 -0.83
C THR A 194 24.86 -14.67 -0.80
N TYR A 195 24.74 -14.04 0.37
CA TYR A 195 25.06 -12.63 0.55
C TYR A 195 25.83 -12.44 1.86
N GLY A 196 27.07 -11.98 1.79
CA GLY A 196 27.95 -11.88 2.96
C GLY A 196 28.06 -13.22 3.71
N ARG A 197 27.72 -13.21 5.01
CA ARG A 197 27.71 -14.39 5.90
C ARG A 197 26.33 -15.05 6.01
N GLY A 198 25.45 -14.84 5.04
CA GLY A 198 24.06 -15.27 5.10
C GLY A 198 23.44 -15.54 3.75
N TYR A 199 22.11 -15.52 3.72
CA TYR A 199 21.32 -15.79 2.53
C TYR A 199 20.24 -14.73 2.35
N LEU A 200 19.88 -14.47 1.09
CA LEU A 200 18.90 -13.47 0.70
C LEU A 200 17.98 -14.07 -0.37
N LEU A 201 16.67 -13.88 -0.21
CA LEU A 201 15.70 -14.05 -1.28
C LEU A 201 15.59 -12.75 -2.07
N ASP A 202 15.83 -12.83 -3.37
CA ASP A 202 15.90 -11.65 -4.24
C ASP A 202 14.49 -11.19 -4.63
N SER A 203 14.06 -10.06 -4.05
CA SER A 203 12.72 -9.46 -4.25
C SER A 203 12.39 -9.13 -5.71
N ARG A 204 13.39 -9.08 -6.60
CA ARG A 204 13.18 -8.77 -8.03
C ARG A 204 12.66 -9.96 -8.83
N VAL A 205 12.78 -11.18 -8.29
CA VAL A 205 12.40 -12.42 -8.99
C VAL A 205 11.43 -13.28 -8.18
N VAL A 206 10.96 -12.78 -7.05
CA VAL A 206 10.01 -13.46 -6.17
C VAL A 206 8.81 -12.58 -5.85
N GLU A 207 7.66 -13.20 -5.66
CA GLU A 207 6.45 -12.56 -5.13
C GLU A 207 6.02 -13.27 -3.85
N VAL A 208 5.45 -12.53 -2.90
CA VAL A 208 4.91 -13.11 -1.65
C VAL A 208 3.45 -12.67 -1.48
N ASP A 209 2.56 -13.63 -1.17
CA ASP A 209 1.14 -13.35 -0.90
C ASP A 209 0.91 -12.33 0.23
N VAL A 210 1.84 -12.21 1.18
CA VAL A 210 1.85 -11.18 2.24
C VAL A 210 1.85 -9.75 1.68
N GLU A 211 2.62 -9.50 0.62
CA GLU A 211 2.65 -8.19 -0.04
C GLU A 211 1.34 -7.94 -0.77
N ARG A 212 0.84 -8.94 -1.50
CA ARG A 212 -0.46 -8.88 -2.20
C ARG A 212 -1.61 -8.64 -1.24
N PHE A 213 -1.62 -9.28 -0.07
CA PHE A 213 -2.61 -9.04 0.98
C PHE A 213 -2.58 -7.59 1.47
N SER A 214 -1.37 -7.06 1.71
CA SER A 214 -1.18 -5.66 2.14
C SER A 214 -1.64 -4.67 1.08
N GLU A 215 -1.36 -4.94 -0.20
CA GLU A 215 -1.81 -4.12 -1.33
C GLU A 215 -3.33 -4.12 -1.46
N ARG A 216 -3.97 -5.29 -1.36
CA ARG A 216 -5.43 -5.43 -1.38
C ARG A 216 -6.09 -4.73 -0.21
N ALA A 217 -5.53 -4.82 1.00
CA ALA A 217 -6.02 -4.07 2.15
C ALA A 217 -6.02 -2.56 1.86
N VAL A 218 -4.91 -2.02 1.34
CA VAL A 218 -4.80 -0.60 0.95
C VAL A 218 -5.79 -0.24 -0.16
N ALA A 219 -5.98 -1.11 -1.15
CA ALA A 219 -6.93 -0.90 -2.24
C ALA A 219 -8.38 -0.85 -1.73
N GLY A 220 -8.75 -1.72 -0.79
CA GLY A 220 -10.06 -1.74 -0.13
C GLY A 220 -10.36 -0.45 0.61
N TRP A 221 -9.42 0.02 1.44
CA TRP A 221 -9.57 1.31 2.13
C TRP A 221 -9.68 2.50 1.16
N LYS A 222 -8.89 2.51 0.09
CA LYS A 222 -9.00 3.55 -0.97
C LYS A 222 -10.33 3.48 -1.73
N ALA A 223 -10.94 2.30 -1.86
CA ALA A 223 -12.24 2.16 -2.48
C ALA A 223 -13.34 2.74 -1.56
N LEU A 224 -13.28 2.49 -0.25
CA LEU A 224 -14.15 3.14 0.74
C LEU A 224 -14.00 4.67 0.72
N ASP A 225 -12.77 5.19 0.76
CA ASP A 225 -12.49 6.63 0.74
C ASP A 225 -13.05 7.32 -0.53
N ARG A 226 -13.28 6.57 -1.62
CA ARG A 226 -13.83 7.06 -2.89
C ARG A 226 -15.34 6.82 -3.02
N GLY A 227 -16.00 6.27 -2.01
CA GLY A 227 -17.42 5.93 -2.06
C GLY A 227 -17.74 4.73 -2.96
N ASP A 228 -16.80 3.81 -3.15
CA ASP A 228 -17.00 2.55 -3.88
C ASP A 228 -17.01 1.34 -2.92
N PRO A 229 -18.13 1.13 -2.20
CA PRO A 229 -18.21 0.04 -1.23
C PRO A 229 -18.14 -1.34 -1.90
N GLN A 230 -18.66 -1.52 -3.11
CA GLN A 230 -18.54 -2.81 -3.82
C GLN A 230 -17.10 -3.09 -4.27
N GLY A 231 -16.35 -2.07 -4.69
CA GLY A 231 -14.91 -2.17 -4.92
C GLY A 231 -14.16 -2.57 -3.65
N ALA A 232 -14.51 -1.96 -2.52
CA ALA A 232 -13.89 -2.27 -1.24
C ALA A 232 -14.13 -3.73 -0.80
N VAL A 233 -15.37 -4.22 -0.88
CA VAL A 233 -15.71 -5.63 -0.58
C VAL A 233 -14.84 -6.57 -1.41
N ARG A 234 -14.75 -6.35 -2.73
CA ARG A 234 -13.95 -7.21 -3.62
C ARG A 234 -12.47 -7.25 -3.24
N GLU A 235 -11.89 -6.11 -2.88
CA GLU A 235 -10.47 -6.07 -2.50
C GLU A 235 -10.22 -6.73 -1.15
N PHE A 236 -11.06 -6.48 -0.15
CA PHE A 236 -10.93 -7.12 1.15
C PHE A 236 -11.16 -8.64 1.08
N GLU A 237 -12.18 -9.11 0.35
CA GLU A 237 -12.42 -10.54 0.11
C GLU A 237 -11.26 -11.20 -0.62
N GLY A 238 -10.76 -10.56 -1.69
CA GLY A 238 -9.60 -11.05 -2.42
C GLY A 238 -8.34 -11.13 -1.55
N GLY A 239 -8.22 -10.28 -0.54
CA GLY A 239 -7.12 -10.31 0.44
C GLY A 239 -7.29 -11.43 1.46
N LEU A 240 -8.49 -11.55 2.06
CA LEU A 240 -8.80 -12.60 3.03
C LEU A 240 -8.69 -14.00 2.43
N ALA A 241 -9.03 -14.17 1.15
CA ALA A 241 -8.89 -15.45 0.45
C ALA A 241 -7.43 -15.94 0.28
N LEU A 242 -6.43 -15.09 0.52
CA LEU A 242 -5.01 -15.50 0.51
C LEU A 242 -4.63 -16.28 1.77
N TRP A 243 -5.38 -16.11 2.86
CA TRP A 243 -5.10 -16.74 4.14
C TRP A 243 -5.51 -18.21 4.15
N ARG A 244 -4.57 -19.08 4.50
CA ARG A 244 -4.71 -20.55 4.61
C ARG A 244 -4.43 -21.05 6.03
N GLY A 245 -4.05 -20.16 6.94
CA GLY A 245 -3.67 -20.45 8.32
C GLY A 245 -2.85 -19.31 8.92
N SER A 246 -2.17 -19.58 10.04
CA SER A 246 -1.25 -18.61 10.67
C SER A 246 -0.13 -18.20 9.71
N ALA A 247 0.18 -16.91 9.66
CA ALA A 247 1.25 -16.39 8.83
C ALA A 247 2.62 -16.99 9.22
N TYR A 248 3.42 -17.35 8.21
CA TYR A 248 4.72 -18.01 8.37
C TYR A 248 4.67 -19.23 9.30
N ALA A 249 3.67 -20.11 9.13
CA ALA A 249 3.30 -21.12 10.12
C ALA A 249 4.47 -21.97 10.66
N GLU A 250 5.50 -22.25 9.86
CA GLU A 250 6.67 -23.04 10.27
C GLU A 250 7.57 -22.35 11.29
N VAL A 251 7.49 -21.02 11.38
CA VAL A 251 8.34 -20.17 12.24
C VAL A 251 7.52 -19.11 12.99
N ALA A 252 6.20 -19.28 13.10
CA ALA A 252 5.32 -18.24 13.64
C ALA A 252 5.65 -17.86 15.10
N ASP A 253 6.10 -18.83 15.90
CA ASP A 253 6.40 -18.65 17.32
C ASP A 253 7.84 -18.20 17.60
N THR A 254 8.68 -18.07 16.56
CA THR A 254 10.07 -17.72 16.75
C THR A 254 10.24 -16.23 17.06
N VAL A 255 11.29 -15.89 17.83
CA VAL A 255 11.49 -14.51 18.33
C VAL A 255 11.64 -13.52 17.17
N TYR A 256 12.30 -13.93 16.09
CA TYR A 256 12.59 -13.06 14.96
C TYR A 256 11.38 -12.80 14.05
N VAL A 257 10.41 -13.71 13.97
CA VAL A 257 9.26 -13.62 13.04
C VAL A 257 7.94 -13.26 13.75
N ARG A 258 7.79 -13.59 15.03
CA ARG A 258 6.58 -13.32 15.84
C ARG A 258 6.05 -11.88 15.73
N PRO A 259 6.87 -10.81 15.74
CA PRO A 259 6.35 -9.45 15.56
C PRO A 259 5.65 -9.21 14.22
N ASP A 260 6.17 -9.83 13.15
CA ASP A 260 5.57 -9.72 11.81
C ASP A 260 4.27 -10.53 11.71
N VAL A 261 4.20 -11.69 12.36
CA VAL A 261 2.95 -12.48 12.48
C VAL A 261 1.89 -11.67 13.20
N ALA A 262 2.19 -11.13 14.37
CA ALA A 262 1.25 -10.31 15.14
C ALA A 262 0.74 -9.11 14.33
N ARG A 263 1.63 -8.43 13.61
CA ARG A 263 1.27 -7.32 12.72
C ARG A 263 0.35 -7.74 11.57
N LEU A 264 0.57 -8.92 10.99
CA LEU A 264 -0.25 -9.44 9.90
C LEU A 264 -1.63 -9.89 10.37
N GLU A 265 -1.71 -10.54 11.53
CA GLU A 265 -2.99 -10.91 12.14
C GLU A 265 -3.80 -9.66 12.51
N GLU A 266 -3.18 -8.63 13.10
CA GLU A 266 -3.88 -7.36 13.36
C GLU A 266 -4.40 -6.71 12.07
N LEU A 267 -3.61 -6.74 10.99
CA LEU A 267 -4.06 -6.27 9.68
C LEU A 267 -5.22 -7.12 9.13
N ARG A 268 -5.21 -8.44 9.35
CA ARG A 268 -6.30 -9.34 8.98
C ARG A 268 -7.59 -8.97 9.69
N LEU A 269 -7.55 -8.77 11.00
CA LEU A 269 -8.71 -8.33 11.78
C LEU A 269 -9.24 -6.99 11.28
N SER A 270 -8.36 -6.03 11.01
CA SER A 270 -8.74 -4.75 10.43
C SER A 270 -9.37 -4.89 9.03
N VAL A 271 -8.92 -5.83 8.21
CA VAL A 271 -9.51 -6.12 6.89
C VAL A 271 -10.89 -6.76 7.01
N VAL A 272 -11.14 -7.63 7.99
CA VAL A 272 -12.48 -8.16 8.29
C VAL A 272 -13.42 -7.01 8.68
N GLU A 273 -13.00 -6.15 9.62
CA GLU A 273 -13.76 -4.96 10.01
C GLU A 273 -14.03 -4.04 8.80
N GLY A 274 -13.03 -3.83 7.94
CA GLY A 274 -13.16 -3.05 6.70
C GLY A 274 -14.13 -3.64 5.69
N ARG A 275 -14.14 -4.97 5.52
CA ARG A 275 -15.11 -5.68 4.69
C ARG A 275 -16.53 -5.48 5.23
N CYS A 276 -16.74 -5.66 6.53
CA CYS A 276 -18.02 -5.45 7.17
C CYS A 276 -18.50 -4.00 7.05
N ALA A 277 -17.62 -3.03 7.26
CA ALA A 277 -17.93 -1.62 7.02
C ALA A 277 -18.36 -1.35 5.57
N ALA A 278 -17.69 -1.97 4.60
CA ALA A 278 -18.06 -1.89 3.18
C ALA A 278 -19.40 -2.55 2.87
N LEU A 279 -19.72 -3.69 3.49
CA LEU A 279 -21.04 -4.33 3.39
C LEU A 279 -22.14 -3.42 3.94
N LEU A 280 -21.91 -2.78 5.09
CA LEU A 280 -22.86 -1.83 5.68
C LEU A 280 -23.06 -0.60 4.81
N ALA A 281 -22.02 -0.07 4.18
CA ALA A 281 -22.13 1.03 3.22
C ALA A 281 -22.90 0.60 1.95
N ALA A 282 -22.75 -0.66 1.53
CA ALA A 282 -23.47 -1.23 0.38
C ALA A 282 -24.93 -1.63 0.66
N GLY A 283 -25.41 -1.52 1.91
CA GLY A 283 -26.77 -1.93 2.30
C GLY A 283 -26.91 -3.43 2.61
N ALA A 284 -25.80 -4.18 2.64
CA ALA A 284 -25.79 -5.63 2.87
C ALA A 284 -25.70 -5.96 4.38
N HIS A 285 -26.66 -5.46 5.17
CA HIS A 285 -26.62 -5.50 6.64
C HIS A 285 -26.66 -6.92 7.20
N GLU A 286 -27.54 -7.78 6.69
CA GLU A 286 -27.69 -9.17 7.16
C GLU A 286 -26.41 -10.00 6.98
N ILE A 287 -25.69 -9.78 5.86
CA ILE A 287 -24.40 -10.45 5.61
C ILE A 287 -23.36 -9.97 6.64
N ALA A 288 -23.33 -8.67 6.92
CA ALA A 288 -22.43 -8.11 7.92
C ALA A 288 -22.74 -8.61 9.34
N VAL A 289 -24.02 -8.75 9.72
CA VAL A 289 -24.43 -9.28 11.03
C VAL A 289 -23.85 -10.67 11.26
N ALA A 290 -24.07 -11.61 10.32
CA ALA A 290 -23.63 -12.99 10.49
C ALA A 290 -22.12 -13.13 10.70
N GLU A 291 -21.32 -12.32 9.99
CA GLU A 291 -19.86 -12.31 10.13
C GLU A 291 -19.40 -11.59 11.41
N LEU A 292 -20.02 -10.46 11.74
CA LEU A 292 -19.65 -9.66 12.90
C LEU A 292 -20.04 -10.34 14.22
N GLU A 293 -21.11 -11.14 14.26
CA GLU A 293 -21.47 -11.93 15.44
C GLU A 293 -20.32 -12.88 15.83
N ALA A 294 -19.78 -13.63 14.87
CA ALA A 294 -18.62 -14.50 15.10
C ALA A 294 -17.36 -13.68 15.45
N PHE A 295 -17.09 -12.61 14.71
CA PHE A 295 -15.91 -11.77 14.94
C PHE A 295 -15.89 -11.15 16.35
N VAL A 296 -17.02 -10.63 16.84
CA VAL A 296 -17.12 -10.02 18.17
C VAL A 296 -17.06 -11.07 19.28
N GLN A 297 -17.51 -12.31 19.03
CA GLN A 297 -17.33 -13.41 19.97
C GLN A 297 -15.85 -13.75 20.16
N ASP A 298 -15.08 -13.80 19.06
CA ASP A 298 -13.64 -14.11 19.10
C ASP A 298 -12.78 -12.93 19.57
N HIS A 299 -13.25 -11.70 19.31
CA HIS A 299 -12.52 -10.46 19.59
C HIS A 299 -13.36 -9.43 20.37
N PRO A 300 -13.86 -9.76 21.57
CA PRO A 300 -14.85 -8.96 22.28
C PRO A 300 -14.35 -7.58 22.75
N LEU A 301 -13.03 -7.38 22.83
CA LEU A 301 -12.40 -6.11 23.20
C LEU A 301 -12.16 -5.19 21.98
N ARG A 302 -12.43 -5.66 20.76
CA ARG A 302 -12.35 -4.82 19.55
C ARG A 302 -13.61 -4.00 19.40
N GLU A 303 -13.59 -2.82 20.01
CA GLU A 303 -14.70 -1.88 20.03
C GLU A 303 -15.25 -1.54 18.64
N TYR A 304 -14.40 -1.46 17.61
CA TYR A 304 -14.86 -1.15 16.25
C TYR A 304 -15.71 -2.28 15.64
N GLY A 305 -15.37 -3.56 15.91
CA GLY A 305 -16.22 -4.68 15.56
C GLY A 305 -17.59 -4.62 16.26
N CYS A 306 -17.61 -4.27 17.55
CA CYS A 306 -18.85 -4.09 18.31
C CYS A 306 -19.70 -2.92 17.77
N GLU A 307 -19.06 -1.83 17.37
CA GLU A 307 -19.70 -0.66 16.74
C GLU A 307 -20.38 -1.05 15.42
N LEU A 308 -19.65 -1.76 14.55
CA LEU A 308 -20.18 -2.26 13.28
C LEU A 308 -21.33 -3.25 13.49
N LEU A 309 -21.22 -4.17 14.45
CA LEU A 309 -22.27 -5.16 14.72
C LEU A 309 -23.55 -4.48 15.21
N SER A 310 -23.41 -3.54 16.14
CA SER A 310 -24.53 -2.78 16.69
C SER A 310 -25.23 -1.96 15.60
N LEU A 311 -24.47 -1.32 14.71
CA LEU A 311 -25.03 -0.61 13.57
C LEU A 311 -25.73 -1.56 12.58
N ALA A 312 -25.13 -2.72 12.29
CA ALA A 312 -25.70 -3.73 11.41
C ALA A 312 -27.05 -4.25 11.93
N LEU A 313 -27.09 -4.62 13.22
CA LEU A 313 -28.29 -5.07 13.92
C LEU A 313 -29.38 -4.00 13.94
N TYR A 314 -29.02 -2.75 14.24
CA TYR A 314 -29.97 -1.63 14.21
C TYR A 314 -30.60 -1.46 12.82
N ARG A 315 -29.79 -1.45 11.75
CA ARG A 315 -30.26 -1.34 10.37
C ARG A 315 -31.06 -2.54 9.89
N ALA A 316 -30.89 -3.70 10.51
CA ALA A 316 -31.71 -4.90 10.31
C ALA A 316 -33.03 -4.87 11.14
N GLY A 317 -33.32 -3.78 11.85
CA GLY A 317 -34.52 -3.66 12.70
C GLY A 317 -34.40 -4.33 14.06
N ARG A 318 -33.21 -4.85 14.41
CA ARG A 318 -32.92 -5.55 15.68
C ARG A 318 -32.35 -4.59 16.73
N GLN A 319 -33.08 -3.51 17.04
CA GLN A 319 -32.62 -2.45 17.96
C GLN A 319 -32.24 -2.97 19.35
N ALA A 320 -33.02 -3.90 19.92
CA ALA A 320 -32.75 -4.46 21.24
C ALA A 320 -31.42 -5.23 21.28
N ASP A 321 -31.13 -6.01 20.23
CA ASP A 321 -29.89 -6.76 20.10
C ASP A 321 -28.68 -5.82 19.94
N ALA A 322 -28.84 -4.75 19.15
CA ALA A 322 -27.80 -3.73 18.99
C ALA A 322 -27.38 -3.10 20.33
N LEU A 323 -28.36 -2.73 21.17
CA LEU A 323 -28.08 -2.20 22.52
C LEU A 323 -27.48 -3.26 23.45
N ALA A 324 -27.86 -4.53 23.30
CA ALA A 324 -27.30 -5.62 24.09
C ALA A 324 -25.81 -5.84 23.78
N VAL A 325 -25.39 -5.72 22.52
CA VAL A 325 -23.98 -5.79 22.10
C VAL A 325 -23.17 -4.68 22.76
N LEU A 326 -23.63 -3.43 22.68
CA LEU A 326 -22.94 -2.29 23.30
C LEU A 326 -22.79 -2.45 24.81
N ARG A 327 -23.87 -2.79 25.52
CA ARG A 327 -23.83 -3.00 26.98
C ARG A 327 -22.91 -4.14 27.38
N THR A 328 -22.89 -5.22 26.61
CA THR A 328 -22.00 -6.37 26.88
C THR A 328 -20.54 -5.99 26.69
N ASN A 329 -20.21 -5.26 25.63
CA ASN A 329 -18.86 -4.76 25.39
C ASN A 329 -18.42 -3.76 26.48
N GLN A 330 -19.27 -2.80 26.86
CA GLN A 330 -18.99 -1.85 27.93
C GLN A 330 -18.68 -2.54 29.26
N ARG A 331 -19.49 -3.54 29.65
CA ARG A 331 -19.24 -4.33 30.86
C ARG A 331 -17.89 -5.04 30.79
N ARG A 332 -17.54 -5.66 29.66
CA ARG A 332 -16.24 -6.34 29.47
C ARG A 332 -15.06 -5.37 29.54
N LEU A 333 -15.16 -4.19 28.94
CA LEU A 333 -14.10 -3.18 29.01
C LEU A 333 -13.84 -2.73 30.46
N ALA A 334 -14.92 -2.52 31.23
CA ALA A 334 -14.83 -2.17 32.63
C ALA A 334 -14.25 -3.34 33.48
N GLU A 335 -14.71 -4.57 33.26
CA GLU A 335 -14.31 -5.75 34.05
C GLU A 335 -12.90 -6.25 33.71
N GLU A 336 -12.52 -6.29 32.43
CA GLU A 336 -11.26 -6.89 31.97
C GLU A 336 -10.11 -5.86 31.88
N LEU A 337 -10.41 -4.61 31.55
CA LEU A 337 -9.40 -3.57 31.32
C LEU A 337 -9.50 -2.38 32.29
N GLY A 338 -10.63 -2.22 33.00
CA GLY A 338 -10.86 -1.07 33.89
C GLY A 338 -10.99 0.26 33.14
N ILE A 339 -11.44 0.23 31.88
CA ILE A 339 -11.57 1.42 31.03
C ILE A 339 -13.01 1.64 30.57
N ASP A 340 -13.34 2.90 30.28
CA ASP A 340 -14.59 3.30 29.67
C ASP A 340 -14.57 3.07 28.14
N PRO A 341 -15.73 2.83 27.50
CA PRO A 341 -15.83 2.72 26.04
C PRO A 341 -15.43 4.02 25.32
N ARG A 342 -14.91 3.90 24.10
CA ARG A 342 -14.64 5.03 23.21
C ARG A 342 -15.90 5.88 22.99
N LEU A 343 -15.68 7.17 22.80
CA LEU A 343 -16.74 8.14 22.50
C LEU A 343 -17.64 7.71 21.33
N ALA A 344 -17.07 7.06 20.31
CA ALA A 344 -17.83 6.55 19.17
C ALA A 344 -18.93 5.56 19.58
N LEU A 345 -18.66 4.62 20.50
CA LEU A 345 -19.65 3.66 20.99
C LEU A 345 -20.71 4.34 21.85
N GLN A 346 -20.29 5.28 22.71
CA GLN A 346 -21.22 6.05 23.55
C GLN A 346 -22.19 6.89 22.70
N LEU A 347 -21.69 7.49 21.62
CA LEU A 347 -22.51 8.25 20.67
C LEU A 347 -23.45 7.33 19.89
N LEU A 348 -22.97 6.19 19.41
CA LEU A 348 -23.79 5.21 18.71
C LEU A 348 -24.94 4.71 19.60
N GLU A 349 -24.67 4.40 20.87
CA GLU A 349 -25.72 3.99 21.82
C GLU A 349 -26.82 5.05 21.94
N LYS A 350 -26.43 6.32 22.12
CA LYS A 350 -27.38 7.44 22.20
C LYS A 350 -28.17 7.60 20.90
N GLN A 351 -27.52 7.47 19.75
CA GLN A 351 -28.18 7.55 18.44
C GLN A 351 -29.18 6.41 18.25
N ILE A 352 -28.84 5.19 18.66
CA ILE A 352 -29.73 4.02 18.60
C ILE A 352 -30.94 4.22 19.53
N LEU A 353 -30.72 4.68 20.77
CA LEU A 353 -31.81 4.96 21.72
C LEU A 353 -32.79 6.01 21.19
N ASN A 354 -32.27 7.05 20.53
CA ASN A 354 -33.07 8.14 19.97
C ASN A 354 -33.58 7.87 18.55
N GLN A 355 -33.28 6.71 17.98
CA GLN A 355 -33.60 6.35 16.58
C GLN A 355 -33.18 7.46 15.60
N ALA A 356 -31.93 7.92 15.73
CA ALA A 356 -31.43 9.04 14.96
C ALA A 356 -31.48 8.73 13.43
N PRO A 357 -32.10 9.59 12.60
CA PRO A 357 -32.21 9.37 11.15
C PRO A 357 -30.85 9.25 10.43
N SER A 358 -29.76 9.70 11.05
CA SER A 358 -28.40 9.54 10.54
C SER A 358 -27.91 8.09 10.53
N LEU A 359 -28.54 7.21 11.31
CA LEU A 359 -28.20 5.78 11.35
C LEU A 359 -28.83 5.01 10.19
N ASP A 360 -29.93 5.51 9.63
CA ASP A 360 -30.63 4.85 8.53
C ASP A 360 -29.72 4.75 7.31
N TRP A 361 -29.77 3.59 6.64
CA TRP A 361 -29.01 3.42 5.41
C TRP A 361 -29.64 4.25 4.29
N GLN A 362 -28.83 5.12 3.69
CA GLN A 362 -29.20 5.85 2.48
C GLN A 362 -28.41 5.29 1.29
N PRO A 363 -29.10 4.82 0.22
CA PRO A 363 -28.41 4.37 -0.98
C PRO A 363 -27.50 5.48 -1.49
N HIS A 364 -26.19 5.23 -1.49
CA HIS A 364 -25.26 6.19 -2.07
C HIS A 364 -25.59 6.29 -3.56
N ALA A 365 -26.09 7.46 -3.99
CA ALA A 365 -26.26 7.74 -5.41
C ALA A 365 -24.89 7.56 -6.06
N ARG A 366 -24.73 6.54 -6.92
CA ARG A 366 -23.51 6.36 -7.71
C ARG A 366 -23.21 7.69 -8.36
N VAL A 367 -22.11 8.34 -7.97
CA VAL A 367 -21.60 9.50 -8.68
C VAL A 367 -21.27 8.99 -10.07
N ALA A 368 -22.19 9.21 -11.01
CA ALA A 368 -21.99 8.85 -12.40
C ALA A 368 -20.79 9.67 -12.86
N VAL A 369 -19.62 9.02 -12.95
CA VAL A 369 -18.47 9.61 -13.60
C VAL A 369 -18.89 9.82 -15.04
N LYS A 370 -19.25 11.07 -15.37
CA LYS A 370 -19.59 11.48 -16.72
C LYS A 370 -18.42 11.03 -17.60
N PRO A 371 -18.61 10.15 -18.59
CA PRO A 371 -17.50 9.75 -19.45
C PRO A 371 -16.92 11.02 -20.05
N ALA A 372 -15.62 11.25 -19.82
CA ALA A 372 -14.91 12.35 -20.43
C ALA A 372 -15.15 12.25 -21.93
N ARG A 373 -15.86 13.23 -22.50
CA ARG A 373 -16.06 13.33 -23.95
C ARG A 373 -14.68 13.26 -24.57
N ARG A 374 -14.41 12.20 -25.35
CA ARG A 374 -13.26 12.16 -26.26
C ARG A 374 -13.30 13.47 -27.03
N ALA A 375 -12.29 14.31 -26.85
CA ALA A 375 -12.10 15.47 -27.70
C ALA A 375 -12.05 14.94 -29.15
N ALA A 376 -13.03 15.34 -29.95
CA ALA A 376 -13.01 15.08 -31.37
C ALA A 376 -11.70 15.66 -31.91
N THR A 377 -10.86 14.81 -32.47
CA THR A 377 -9.72 15.22 -33.28
C THR A 377 -10.26 16.08 -34.41
N VAL A 378 -10.00 17.39 -34.35
CA VAL A 378 -10.16 18.28 -35.49
C VAL A 378 -9.21 17.78 -36.57
N SER A 379 -9.77 17.12 -37.58
CA SER A 379 -9.04 16.83 -38.81
C SER A 379 -8.76 18.15 -39.53
N ASP A 380 -7.49 18.56 -39.57
CA ASP A 380 -6.98 19.62 -40.43
C ASP A 380 -7.16 19.19 -41.89
N GLN A 381 -8.30 19.54 -42.49
CA GLN A 381 -8.44 19.59 -43.94
C GLN A 381 -8.04 20.99 -44.38
N ARG A 382 -6.76 21.16 -44.70
CA ARG A 382 -6.29 22.28 -45.50
C ARG A 382 -6.09 21.86 -46.94
N GLY A 383 -6.87 22.48 -47.81
CA GLY A 383 -6.64 22.48 -49.24
C GLY A 383 -7.85 23.03 -49.97
N LEU A 384 -7.95 24.35 -50.09
CA LEU A 384 -8.30 25.04 -51.33
C LEU A 384 -8.12 26.56 -51.17
N HIS A 385 -7.15 27.04 -51.93
CA HIS A 385 -6.92 28.38 -52.47
C HIS A 385 -8.02 29.43 -52.29
N TRP A 386 -7.61 30.66 -51.92
CA TRP A 386 -7.87 31.86 -52.74
C TRP A 386 -6.86 32.95 -52.39
N GLY A 387 -6.15 33.42 -53.42
CA GLY A 387 -5.32 34.61 -53.35
C GLY A 387 -6.08 35.83 -53.88
N GLY A 388 -5.73 37.01 -53.38
CA GLY A 388 -5.81 38.25 -54.14
C GLY A 388 -6.95 39.22 -53.81
N ALA A 389 -6.52 40.40 -53.34
CA ALA A 389 -6.96 41.72 -53.81
C ALA A 389 -8.15 42.42 -53.10
N LEU A 390 -7.84 43.35 -52.18
CA LEU A 390 -7.91 44.83 -52.35
C LEU A 390 -8.52 45.63 -51.18
N ARG A 391 -7.79 46.72 -50.86
CA ARG A 391 -8.20 48.06 -50.38
C ARG A 391 -8.52 48.32 -48.89
N GLN A 392 -7.48 48.88 -48.26
CA GLN A 392 -7.38 50.14 -47.49
C GLN A 392 -8.32 50.49 -46.32
N PRO A 393 -7.79 51.16 -45.26
CA PRO A 393 -8.47 51.43 -43.98
C PRO A 393 -9.01 52.86 -43.89
N PRO A 394 -9.61 53.24 -42.74
CA PRO A 394 -9.28 54.54 -42.19
C PRO A 394 -8.78 54.52 -40.74
N HIS A 395 -8.14 55.63 -40.46
CA HIS A 395 -7.34 56.01 -39.33
C HIS A 395 -8.15 56.52 -38.11
N HIS A 396 -7.45 56.46 -36.96
CA HIS A 396 -7.39 57.42 -35.84
C HIS A 396 -8.52 57.54 -34.82
N GLY A 397 -8.10 57.39 -33.55
CA GLY A 397 -8.73 57.92 -32.34
C GLY A 397 -7.98 57.43 -31.10
N VAL A 398 -7.32 58.34 -30.38
CA VAL A 398 -6.17 58.15 -29.48
C VAL A 398 -6.53 58.57 -28.05
N LEU A 399 -6.20 57.71 -27.06
CA LEU A 399 -5.80 57.98 -25.64
C LEU A 399 -6.82 58.56 -24.63
N PRO A 400 -6.54 58.56 -23.29
CA PRO A 400 -5.32 58.11 -22.57
C PRO A 400 -5.51 57.18 -21.33
N ARG A 401 -4.36 56.76 -20.80
CA ARG A 401 -4.07 56.01 -19.57
C ARG A 401 -4.33 56.80 -18.28
N GLY A 402 -4.54 56.08 -17.17
CA GLY A 402 -4.40 56.56 -15.78
C GLY A 402 -4.12 55.40 -14.81
N ASP A 403 -3.22 55.65 -13.86
CA ASP A 403 -2.39 54.71 -13.09
C ASP A 403 -3.01 54.02 -11.86
N PHE A 404 -2.34 52.93 -11.46
CA PHE A 404 -2.06 52.34 -10.13
C PHE A 404 -2.86 52.79 -8.89
N LEU A 405 -3.25 51.80 -8.05
CA LEU A 405 -2.82 51.67 -6.63
C LEU A 405 -3.32 50.34 -6.00
N ARG A 406 -2.41 49.63 -5.30
CA ARG A 406 -2.66 48.48 -4.40
C ARG A 406 -3.17 48.97 -3.03
N PRO A 407 -3.84 48.10 -2.25
CA PRO A 407 -3.73 48.17 -0.78
C PRO A 407 -3.21 46.88 -0.12
N ARG A 408 -2.64 47.10 1.08
CA ARG A 408 -1.90 46.21 1.99
C ARG A 408 -2.82 45.47 2.97
N LEU A 409 -2.28 44.37 3.51
CA LEU A 409 -2.70 43.66 4.74
C LEU A 409 -2.57 44.55 6.00
N PRO A 410 -3.36 44.31 7.06
CA PRO A 410 -3.05 44.73 8.43
C PRO A 410 -2.59 43.57 9.32
N ALA A 411 -1.63 43.89 10.19
CA ALA A 411 -1.20 43.12 11.36
C ALA A 411 -1.79 43.74 12.64
N GLU A 412 -1.73 42.94 13.69
CA GLU A 412 -2.34 42.98 15.02
C GLU A 412 -2.09 44.23 15.87
N LEU A 413 -3.02 44.45 16.81
CA LEU A 413 -2.77 44.78 18.21
C LEU A 413 -3.80 44.05 19.10
#